data_AF-A0A075GZ47-F1
#
_entry.id   AF-A0A075GZ47-F1
#
_cell.length_a   1.000
_cell.length_b   1.000
_cell.length_c   1.000
_cell.angle_alpha   90.00
_cell.angle_beta   90.00
_cell.angle_gamma   90.00
#
_symmetry.space_group_name_H-M   'P 1'
#
loop_
_entity.id
_entity.type
_entity.pdbx_description
1 polymer ?
#
loop_
_entity_poly.entity_id
_entity_poly.type
_entity_poly.pdbx_seq_one_letter_code
_entity_poly.pdbx_strand_id
1 'polypeptide(L)'
;MRQSKSELVIGIGGGRSVDIAKLIGFNLNKPFVSIPTSASHDGIASPFVSVKGDKPHSLVAAAPLGVFVDVDIIKKAPKRLLASGCGDLIAKITAVRDWQLGRDKTGEYYGRYSAELASMSAKFLIKNSARFSKKGLHVREIVEALISAGVASCIAGSSRPCSGAEHLFSHAVDKLEPGVGLHGEKCGIGTILISKLQGQNWKQIVKALKDVGAPTTAKEIGLKPEVLAKALTIAQSLRPERYTILKEVDMTEKKAISLAKSTKVL
;
A
#
# COMPACT_ATOMS: atom_id res chain seq x y z
N MET A 1 -3.90 17.11 25.90
CA MET A 1 -2.55 17.03 25.30
C MET A 1 -1.70 18.15 25.89
N ARG A 2 -0.45 17.89 26.31
CA ARG A 2 0.44 18.93 26.83
C ARG A 2 0.85 19.87 25.68
N GLN A 3 0.73 21.18 25.86
CA GLN A 3 1.24 22.17 24.91
C GLN A 3 2.76 21.99 24.76
N SER A 4 3.23 21.77 23.53
CA SER A 4 4.66 21.74 23.21
C SER A 4 5.07 23.06 22.56
N LYS A 5 6.22 23.61 22.97
CA LYS A 5 6.87 24.75 22.30
C LYS A 5 7.52 24.37 20.96
N SER A 6 7.49 23.09 20.57
CA SER A 6 8.08 22.64 19.30
C SER A 6 7.39 23.30 18.10
N GLU A 7 8.20 23.81 17.17
CA GLU A 7 7.75 24.43 15.92
C GLU A 7 7.77 23.44 14.75
N LEU A 8 8.45 22.30 14.90
CA LEU A 8 8.64 21.28 13.88
C LEU A 8 8.66 19.88 14.52
N VAL A 9 8.04 18.90 13.85
CA VAL A 9 8.12 17.48 14.21
C VAL A 9 8.94 16.76 13.16
N ILE A 10 9.97 16.01 13.57
CA ILE A 10 10.82 15.24 12.67
C ILE A 10 10.63 13.75 12.97
N GLY A 11 10.24 12.98 11.96
CA GLY A 11 10.15 11.52 12.04
C GLY A 11 11.40 10.89 11.47
N ILE A 12 12.25 10.32 12.33
CA ILE A 12 13.46 9.60 11.93
C ILE A 12 13.28 8.12 12.25
N GLY A 13 13.42 7.25 11.26
CA GLY A 13 13.36 5.80 11.45
C GLY A 13 12.59 5.07 10.35
N GLY A 14 12.16 3.83 10.64
CA GLY A 14 11.32 3.07 9.73
C GLY A 14 9.90 3.62 9.63
N GLY A 15 9.05 2.98 8.82
CA GLY A 15 7.69 3.44 8.54
C GLY A 15 6.85 3.74 9.80
N ARG A 16 6.98 2.92 10.85
CA ARG A 16 6.29 3.14 12.13
C ARG A 16 6.70 4.45 12.81
N SER A 17 8.00 4.76 12.85
CA SER A 17 8.50 5.99 13.50
C SER A 17 8.04 7.23 12.74
N VAL A 18 8.10 7.17 11.41
CA VAL A 18 7.62 8.22 10.50
C VAL A 18 6.11 8.43 10.68
N ASP A 19 5.32 7.37 10.73
CA ASP A 19 3.86 7.44 10.90
C ASP A 19 3.45 8.02 12.27
N ILE A 20 4.15 7.63 13.36
CA ILE A 20 3.91 8.19 14.69
C ILE A 20 4.22 9.69 14.69
N ALA A 21 5.36 10.10 14.15
CA ALA A 21 5.74 11.51 14.07
C ALA A 21 4.76 12.33 13.21
N LYS A 22 4.30 11.77 12.09
CA LYS A 22 3.27 12.37 11.23
C LYS A 22 1.97 12.60 11.99
N LEU A 23 1.53 11.61 12.78
CA LEU A 23 0.32 11.72 13.60
C LEU A 23 0.49 12.73 14.73
N ILE A 24 1.67 12.80 15.35
CA ILE A 24 1.98 13.83 16.36
C ILE A 24 1.94 15.23 15.75
N GLY A 25 2.55 15.43 14.58
CA GLY A 25 2.52 16.70 13.86
C GLY A 25 1.10 17.13 13.52
N PHE A 26 0.28 16.21 13.02
CA PHE A 26 -1.14 16.46 12.75
C PHE A 26 -1.91 16.86 14.02
N ASN A 27 -1.80 16.08 15.10
CA ASN A 27 -2.55 16.34 16.33
C ASN A 27 -2.11 17.63 17.05
N LEU A 28 -0.85 18.06 16.87
CA LEU A 28 -0.33 19.30 17.43
C LEU A 28 -0.46 20.51 16.49
N ASN A 29 -0.99 20.30 15.29
CA ASN A 29 -1.01 21.29 14.21
C ASN A 29 0.38 21.89 13.96
N LYS A 30 1.40 21.03 13.85
CA LYS A 30 2.79 21.40 13.60
C LYS A 30 3.29 20.82 12.28
N PRO A 31 4.15 21.55 11.54
CA PRO A 31 4.87 21.01 10.39
C PRO A 31 5.58 19.71 10.71
N PHE A 32 5.63 18.81 9.74
CA PHE A 32 6.25 17.49 9.84
C PHE A 32 7.32 17.30 8.76
N VAL A 33 8.47 16.72 9.12
CA VAL A 33 9.53 16.31 8.18
C VAL A 33 9.79 14.82 8.30
N SER A 34 9.90 14.14 7.16
CA SER A 34 10.12 12.70 7.07
C SER A 34 11.59 12.39 6.74
N ILE A 35 12.27 11.62 7.60
CA ILE A 35 13.63 11.12 7.39
C ILE A 35 13.61 9.59 7.53
N PRO A 36 13.12 8.87 6.50
CA PRO A 36 12.98 7.43 6.57
C PRO A 36 14.35 6.72 6.56
N THR A 37 14.49 5.72 7.41
CA THR A 37 15.65 4.79 7.44
C THR A 37 15.32 3.42 6.86
N SER A 38 14.08 3.23 6.39
CA SER A 38 13.64 2.08 5.60
C SER A 38 12.54 2.47 4.62
N ALA A 39 12.41 1.77 3.50
CA ALA A 39 11.42 2.05 2.45
C ALA A 39 10.38 0.93 2.33
N SER A 40 9.51 0.77 3.34
CA SER A 40 8.52 -0.32 3.43
C SER A 40 7.15 -0.04 2.84
N HIS A 41 6.81 1.23 2.59
CA HIS A 41 5.54 1.69 2.01
C HIS A 41 5.63 3.19 1.68
N ASP A 42 4.67 3.71 0.92
CA ASP A 42 4.62 5.11 0.47
C ASP A 42 4.34 6.13 1.59
N GLY A 43 3.99 5.65 2.79
CA GLY A 43 3.85 6.45 4.01
C GLY A 43 5.07 7.32 4.36
N ILE A 44 6.24 7.04 3.76
CA ILE A 44 7.43 7.91 3.88
C ILE A 44 7.22 9.31 3.27
N ALA A 45 6.28 9.46 2.33
CA ALA A 45 6.02 10.70 1.60
C ALA A 45 4.53 11.07 1.54
N SER A 46 3.62 10.15 1.85
CA SER A 46 2.18 10.41 1.80
C SER A 46 1.66 11.14 3.06
N PRO A 47 0.51 11.83 2.99
CA PRO A 47 -0.11 12.46 4.15
C PRO A 47 -0.91 11.46 5.00
N PHE A 48 -0.83 10.15 4.70
CA PHE A 48 -1.67 9.14 5.33
C PHE A 48 -0.92 8.35 6.40
N VAL A 49 -1.62 7.99 7.47
CA VAL A 49 -1.13 7.04 8.49
C VAL A 49 -2.09 5.87 8.56
N SER A 50 -1.56 4.64 8.61
CA SER A 50 -2.37 3.46 8.90
C SER A 50 -2.77 3.45 10.37
N VAL A 51 -4.05 3.69 10.65
CA VAL A 51 -4.60 3.65 12.01
C VAL A 51 -5.05 2.21 12.32
N LYS A 52 -4.59 1.69 13.48
CA LYS A 52 -5.03 0.41 14.03
C LYS A 52 -6.22 0.65 14.97
N GLY A 53 -7.20 -0.25 14.97
CA GLY A 53 -8.41 -0.15 15.81
C GLY A 53 -9.58 -0.95 15.24
N ASP A 54 -10.81 -0.69 15.69
CA ASP A 54 -12.00 -1.45 15.28
C ASP A 54 -12.35 -1.32 13.78
N LYS A 55 -11.94 -0.22 13.15
CA LYS A 55 -12.02 -0.01 11.70
C LYS A 55 -10.65 0.46 11.19
N PRO A 56 -9.70 -0.46 10.91
CA PRO A 56 -8.41 -0.07 10.37
C PRO A 56 -8.58 0.61 9.02
N HIS A 57 -8.00 1.80 8.89
CA HIS A 57 -8.02 2.57 7.66
C HIS A 57 -6.86 3.56 7.62
N SER A 58 -6.58 4.08 6.43
CA SER A 58 -5.68 5.21 6.25
C SER A 58 -6.38 6.51 6.67
N LEU A 59 -5.85 7.17 7.71
CA LEU A 59 -6.29 8.49 8.18
C LEU A 59 -5.47 9.58 7.47
N VAL A 60 -6.14 10.65 7.03
CA VAL A 60 -5.45 11.87 6.58
C VAL A 60 -4.82 12.54 7.80
N ALA A 61 -3.49 12.66 7.78
CA ALA A 61 -2.71 13.35 8.80
C ALA A 61 -2.04 14.59 8.16
N ALA A 62 -0.74 14.79 8.37
CA ALA A 62 0.02 15.89 7.78
C ALA A 62 0.83 15.42 6.57
N ALA A 63 0.78 16.17 5.46
CA ALA A 63 1.77 16.02 4.40
C ALA A 63 3.15 16.46 4.92
N PRO A 64 4.24 15.73 4.63
CA PRO A 64 5.57 16.15 5.03
C PRO A 64 5.96 17.45 4.29
N LEU A 65 6.53 18.41 5.01
CA LEU A 65 7.16 19.61 4.45
C LEU A 65 8.36 19.25 3.57
N GLY A 66 9.06 18.17 3.93
CA GLY A 66 10.18 17.61 3.19
C GLY A 66 10.39 16.14 3.51
N VAL A 67 10.92 15.41 2.54
CA VAL A 67 11.31 13.99 2.66
C VAL A 67 12.80 13.90 2.36
N PHE A 68 13.61 13.54 3.36
CA PHE A 68 15.06 13.45 3.24
C PHE A 68 15.48 11.99 3.32
N VAL A 69 15.93 11.43 2.19
CA VAL A 69 16.28 10.02 2.11
C VAL A 69 17.77 9.84 1.84
N ASP A 70 18.47 9.27 2.82
CA ASP A 70 19.82 8.75 2.64
C ASP A 70 19.74 7.32 2.09
N VAL A 71 20.05 7.18 0.80
CA VAL A 71 19.98 5.89 0.10
C VAL A 71 20.95 4.86 0.68
N ASP A 72 22.09 5.28 1.22
CA ASP A 72 23.07 4.37 1.80
C ASP A 72 22.63 3.84 3.17
N ILE A 73 21.83 4.61 3.91
CA ILE A 73 21.10 4.11 5.08
C ILE A 73 20.02 3.11 4.66
N ILE A 74 19.20 3.42 3.65
CA ILE A 74 18.14 2.49 3.18
C ILE A 74 18.75 1.17 2.69
N LYS A 75 19.90 1.18 2.01
CA LYS A 75 20.61 -0.03 1.55
C LYS A 75 20.98 -0.97 2.71
N LYS A 76 21.21 -0.43 3.92
CA LYS A 76 21.55 -1.19 5.13
C LYS A 76 20.32 -1.74 5.86
N ALA A 77 19.12 -1.27 5.53
CA ALA A 77 17.89 -1.76 6.12
C ALA A 77 17.62 -3.23 5.70
N PRO A 78 16.86 -4.01 6.52
CA PRO A 78 16.49 -5.37 6.15
C PRO A 78 15.83 -5.43 4.76
N LYS A 79 16.35 -6.28 3.87
CA LYS A 79 15.88 -6.43 2.47
C LYS A 79 14.36 -6.65 2.38
N ARG A 80 13.79 -7.36 3.37
CA ARG A 80 12.35 -7.60 3.51
C ARG A 80 11.53 -6.31 3.52
N LEU A 81 12.05 -5.24 4.14
CA LEU A 81 11.36 -3.95 4.16
C LEU A 81 11.29 -3.33 2.76
N LEU A 82 12.38 -3.35 2.00
CA LEU A 82 12.38 -2.82 0.63
C LEU A 82 11.49 -3.66 -0.30
N ALA A 83 11.51 -4.99 -0.15
CA ALA A 83 10.59 -5.88 -0.87
C ALA A 83 9.12 -5.60 -0.50
N SER A 84 8.83 -5.31 0.77
CA SER A 84 7.51 -4.85 1.19
C SER A 84 7.13 -3.53 0.50
N GLY A 85 8.05 -2.56 0.39
CA GLY A 85 7.82 -1.33 -0.38
C GLY A 85 7.48 -1.60 -1.85
N CYS A 86 8.09 -2.61 -2.46
CA CYS A 86 7.74 -3.02 -3.82
C CYS A 86 6.32 -3.62 -3.90
N GLY A 87 5.91 -4.41 -2.90
CA GLY A 87 4.54 -4.93 -2.79
C GLY A 87 3.50 -3.83 -2.58
N ASP A 88 3.85 -2.77 -1.85
CA ASP A 88 3.02 -1.57 -1.77
C ASP A 88 2.97 -0.80 -3.09
N LEU A 89 4.09 -0.66 -3.81
CA LEU A 89 4.14 0.02 -5.11
C LEU A 89 3.30 -0.67 -6.18
N ILE A 90 3.32 -2.01 -6.24
CA ILE A 90 2.58 -2.73 -7.28
C ILE A 90 1.06 -2.56 -7.13
N ALA A 91 0.58 -2.35 -5.90
CA ALA A 91 -0.84 -2.15 -5.58
C ALA A 91 -1.48 -0.95 -6.28
N LYS A 92 -0.68 0.03 -6.71
CA LYS A 92 -1.19 1.23 -7.41
C LYS A 92 -1.90 0.85 -8.71
N ILE A 93 -1.55 -0.28 -9.34
CA ILE A 93 -2.21 -0.74 -10.58
C ILE A 93 -3.67 -1.17 -10.37
N THR A 94 -4.00 -1.77 -9.21
CA THR A 94 -5.38 -2.15 -8.87
C THR A 94 -6.12 -1.00 -8.21
N ALA A 95 -5.43 -0.18 -7.41
CA ALA A 95 -6.00 1.02 -6.78
C ALA A 95 -6.52 2.02 -7.81
N VAL A 96 -5.70 2.35 -8.82
CA VAL A 96 -6.13 3.26 -9.90
C VAL A 96 -7.28 2.66 -10.71
N ARG A 97 -7.27 1.35 -10.93
CA ARG A 97 -8.37 0.67 -11.64
C ARG A 97 -9.68 0.72 -10.84
N ASP A 98 -9.64 0.53 -9.53
CA ASP A 98 -10.79 0.72 -8.65
C ASP A 98 -11.26 2.17 -8.60
N TRP A 99 -10.34 3.14 -8.66
CA TRP A 99 -10.69 4.54 -8.68
C TRP A 99 -11.41 4.94 -9.99
N GLN A 100 -10.96 4.41 -11.12
CA GLN A 100 -11.67 4.52 -12.40
C GLN A 100 -13.06 3.89 -12.32
N LEU A 101 -13.18 2.69 -11.75
CA LEU A 101 -14.46 2.03 -11.56
C LEU A 101 -15.40 2.89 -10.69
N GLY A 102 -14.90 3.47 -9.61
CA GLY A 102 -15.69 4.37 -8.76
C GLY A 102 -16.17 5.62 -9.49
N ARG A 103 -15.32 6.24 -10.31
CA ARG A 103 -15.75 7.31 -11.21
C ARG A 103 -16.89 6.85 -12.12
N ASP A 104 -16.72 5.72 -12.79
CA ASP A 104 -17.66 5.24 -13.81
C ASP A 104 -19.00 4.80 -13.20
N LYS A 105 -19.00 4.31 -11.96
CA LYS A 105 -20.20 3.76 -11.28
C LYS A 105 -20.92 4.75 -10.39
N THR A 106 -20.21 5.67 -9.75
CA THR A 106 -20.79 6.57 -8.74
C THR A 106 -20.55 8.05 -9.04
N GLY A 107 -19.83 8.38 -10.11
CA GLY A 107 -19.45 9.76 -10.39
C GLY A 107 -18.42 10.34 -9.41
N GLU A 108 -17.68 9.48 -8.68
CA GLU A 108 -16.62 9.95 -7.78
C GLU A 108 -15.55 10.74 -8.55
N TYR A 109 -15.03 11.81 -7.94
CA TYR A 109 -13.90 12.57 -8.49
C TYR A 109 -12.74 11.65 -8.85
N TYR A 110 -12.18 11.82 -10.04
CA TYR A 110 -11.01 11.09 -10.53
C TYR A 110 -9.93 12.06 -11.01
N GLY A 111 -8.92 12.26 -10.17
CA GLY A 111 -7.75 13.07 -10.49
C GLY A 111 -6.83 12.33 -11.45
N ARG A 112 -7.06 12.49 -12.76
CA ARG A 112 -6.32 11.76 -13.82
C ARG A 112 -4.82 11.92 -13.70
N TYR A 113 -4.33 13.12 -13.39
CA TYR A 113 -2.90 13.37 -13.20
C TYR A 113 -2.33 12.52 -12.05
N SER A 114 -2.95 12.56 -10.87
CA SER A 114 -2.55 11.74 -9.71
C SER A 114 -2.62 10.25 -10.01
N ALA A 115 -3.64 9.81 -10.75
CA ALA A 115 -3.81 8.42 -11.13
C ALA A 115 -2.69 7.93 -12.08
N GLU A 116 -2.30 8.73 -13.07
CA GLU A 116 -1.18 8.38 -13.96
C GLU A 116 0.17 8.41 -13.21
N LEU A 117 0.37 9.39 -12.33
CA LEU A 117 1.59 9.48 -11.51
C LEU A 117 1.77 8.25 -10.62
N ALA A 118 0.71 7.79 -9.94
CA ALA A 118 0.75 6.57 -9.14
C ALA A 118 0.89 5.30 -10.01
N SER A 119 0.17 5.24 -11.13
CA SER A 119 0.27 4.10 -12.08
C SER A 119 1.68 3.95 -12.65
N MET A 120 2.38 5.05 -12.89
CA MET A 120 3.76 5.05 -13.38
C MET A 120 4.68 4.30 -12.41
N SER A 121 4.53 4.49 -11.09
CA SER A 121 5.33 3.78 -10.09
C SER A 121 5.13 2.26 -10.14
N ALA A 122 3.90 1.78 -10.28
CA ALA A 122 3.62 0.34 -10.44
C ALA A 122 4.14 -0.21 -11.78
N LYS A 123 3.87 0.49 -12.89
CA LYS A 123 4.32 0.09 -14.24
C LYS A 123 5.85 0.03 -14.32
N PHE A 124 6.54 0.99 -13.68
CA PHE A 124 7.99 1.01 -13.58
C PHE A 124 8.53 -0.26 -12.92
N LEU A 125 7.96 -0.65 -11.77
CA LEU A 125 8.34 -1.86 -11.05
C LEU A 125 8.11 -3.12 -11.91
N ILE A 126 6.93 -3.24 -12.52
CA ILE A 126 6.56 -4.38 -13.37
C ILE A 126 7.52 -4.50 -14.56
N LYS A 127 7.76 -3.39 -15.28
CA LYS A 127 8.62 -3.36 -16.47
C LYS A 127 10.08 -3.72 -16.14
N ASN A 128 10.58 -3.29 -14.99
CA ASN A 128 11.98 -3.49 -14.58
C ASN A 128 12.21 -4.70 -13.68
N SER A 129 11.16 -5.41 -13.28
CA SER A 129 11.22 -6.59 -12.38
C SER A 129 12.30 -7.60 -12.78
N ALA A 130 12.35 -8.02 -14.05
CA ALA A 130 13.35 -8.98 -14.53
C ALA A 130 14.80 -8.47 -14.38
N ARG A 131 15.03 -7.15 -14.50
CA ARG A 131 16.35 -6.55 -14.24
C ARG A 131 16.67 -6.59 -12.75
N PHE A 132 15.70 -6.30 -11.88
CA PHE A 132 15.89 -6.36 -10.43
C PHE A 132 16.21 -7.78 -9.94
N SER A 133 15.57 -8.79 -10.52
CA SER A 133 15.87 -10.19 -10.21
C SER A 133 17.34 -10.55 -10.52
N LYS A 134 17.86 -10.07 -11.66
CA LYS A 134 19.23 -10.37 -12.11
C LYS A 134 20.32 -9.55 -11.44
N LYS A 135 20.06 -8.25 -11.19
CA LYS A 135 21.06 -7.27 -10.74
C LYS A 135 20.85 -6.81 -9.28
N GLY A 136 19.80 -7.28 -8.62
CA GLY A 136 19.34 -6.75 -7.34
C GLY A 136 18.46 -5.51 -7.49
N LEU A 137 17.73 -5.17 -6.42
CA LEU A 137 16.90 -3.97 -6.37
C LEU A 137 17.77 -2.71 -6.38
N HIS A 138 17.44 -1.77 -7.27
CA HIS A 138 18.07 -0.45 -7.25
C HIS A 138 17.35 0.45 -6.24
N VAL A 139 17.87 0.50 -5.01
CA VAL A 139 17.21 1.16 -3.86
C VAL A 139 16.70 2.57 -4.17
N ARG A 140 17.52 3.38 -4.85
CA ARG A 140 17.15 4.75 -5.25
C ARG A 140 15.86 4.80 -6.08
N GLU A 141 15.72 3.91 -7.05
CA GLU A 141 14.56 3.91 -7.95
C GLU A 141 13.28 3.49 -7.21
N ILE A 142 13.39 2.53 -6.28
CA ILE A 142 12.25 2.10 -5.44
C ILE A 142 11.81 3.24 -4.51
N VAL A 143 12.77 3.94 -3.90
CA VAL A 143 12.51 5.10 -3.05
C VAL A 143 11.84 6.23 -3.85
N GLU A 144 12.37 6.57 -5.03
CA GLU A 144 11.78 7.59 -5.92
C GLU A 144 10.35 7.23 -6.33
N ALA A 145 10.10 5.95 -6.65
CA ALA A 145 8.76 5.47 -6.97
C ALA A 145 7.78 5.57 -5.78
N LEU A 146 8.24 5.30 -4.55
CA LEU A 146 7.44 5.44 -3.32
C LEU A 146 7.14 6.92 -3.02
N ILE A 147 8.12 7.80 -3.20
CA ILE A 147 7.93 9.26 -3.07
C ILE A 147 6.89 9.74 -4.10
N SER A 148 7.01 9.30 -5.36
CA SER A 148 6.05 9.63 -6.43
C SER A 148 4.62 9.19 -6.09
N ALA A 149 4.44 8.00 -5.50
CA ALA A 149 3.14 7.53 -5.02
C ALA A 149 2.59 8.38 -3.85
N GLY A 150 3.46 8.77 -2.92
CA GLY A 150 3.10 9.69 -1.84
C GLY A 150 2.62 11.05 -2.35
N VAL A 151 3.35 11.63 -3.31
CA VAL A 151 3.00 12.91 -3.97
C VAL A 151 1.69 12.79 -4.74
N ALA A 152 1.45 11.69 -5.46
CA ALA A 152 0.17 11.45 -6.13
C ALA A 152 -1.02 11.52 -5.16
N SER A 153 -0.84 10.98 -3.95
CA SER A 153 -1.87 11.00 -2.90
C SER A 153 -2.06 12.42 -2.32
N CYS A 154 -1.00 13.22 -2.23
CA CYS A 154 -1.10 14.65 -1.87
C CYS A 154 -1.93 15.42 -2.91
N ILE A 155 -1.62 15.26 -4.21
CA ILE A 155 -2.32 15.96 -5.30
C ILE A 155 -3.80 15.57 -5.35
N ALA A 156 -4.10 14.29 -5.14
CA ALA A 156 -5.47 13.80 -5.13
C ALA A 156 -6.28 14.24 -3.90
N GLY A 157 -5.64 14.74 -2.83
CA GLY A 157 -6.30 14.98 -1.54
C GLY A 157 -6.91 13.72 -0.92
N SER A 158 -6.47 12.53 -1.36
CA SER A 158 -7.08 11.24 -1.05
C SER A 158 -6.05 10.12 -1.28
N SER A 159 -6.19 9.00 -0.57
CA SER A 159 -5.37 7.82 -0.81
C SER A 159 -5.80 7.01 -2.03
N ARG A 160 -6.91 7.39 -2.69
CA ARG A 160 -7.45 6.71 -3.89
C ARG A 160 -6.42 6.32 -4.97
N PRO A 161 -5.44 7.16 -5.37
CA PRO A 161 -4.44 6.74 -6.36
C PRO A 161 -3.54 5.58 -5.89
N CYS A 162 -3.42 5.37 -4.58
CA CYS A 162 -2.50 4.39 -4.00
C CYS A 162 -3.20 3.27 -3.22
N SER A 163 -4.51 3.39 -2.96
CA SER A 163 -5.28 2.50 -2.08
C SER A 163 -6.68 2.21 -2.62
N GLY A 164 -6.86 0.98 -3.11
CA GLY A 164 -8.14 0.39 -3.55
C GLY A 164 -8.50 -0.86 -2.75
N ALA A 165 -9.13 -1.83 -3.40
CA ALA A 165 -9.57 -3.09 -2.77
C ALA A 165 -8.42 -3.91 -2.19
N GLU A 166 -7.22 -3.84 -2.76
CA GLU A 166 -6.04 -4.56 -2.25
C GLU A 166 -5.59 -4.03 -0.88
N HIS A 167 -5.71 -2.72 -0.65
CA HIS A 167 -5.47 -2.12 0.66
C HIS A 167 -6.60 -2.42 1.64
N LEU A 168 -7.86 -2.45 1.18
CA LEU A 168 -8.98 -2.88 2.03
C LEU A 168 -8.79 -4.32 2.51
N PHE A 169 -8.30 -5.21 1.65
CA PHE A 169 -7.89 -6.56 2.04
C PHE A 169 -6.77 -6.52 3.10
N SER A 170 -5.70 -5.75 2.89
CA SER A 170 -4.63 -5.60 3.89
C SER A 170 -5.16 -5.12 5.24
N HIS A 171 -6.03 -4.11 5.25
CA HIS A 171 -6.63 -3.57 6.48
C HIS A 171 -7.57 -4.57 7.15
N ALA A 172 -8.29 -5.39 6.37
CA ALA A 172 -9.12 -6.46 6.91
C ALA A 172 -8.29 -7.55 7.58
N VAL A 173 -7.14 -7.92 7.01
CA VAL A 173 -6.17 -8.81 7.67
C VAL A 173 -5.68 -8.19 8.97
N ASP A 174 -5.28 -6.91 8.97
CA ASP A 174 -4.85 -6.21 10.19
C ASP A 174 -5.93 -6.14 11.28
N LYS A 175 -7.22 -6.14 10.88
CA LYS A 175 -8.35 -6.21 11.81
C LYS A 175 -8.53 -7.59 12.41
N LEU A 176 -8.42 -8.64 11.59
CA LEU A 176 -8.75 -10.01 11.97
C LEU A 176 -7.59 -10.71 12.69
N GLU A 177 -6.35 -10.48 12.23
CA GLU A 177 -5.14 -11.09 12.79
C GLU A 177 -3.99 -10.06 12.78
N PRO A 178 -3.96 -9.15 13.78
CA PRO A 178 -2.93 -8.12 13.86
C PRO A 178 -1.51 -8.72 13.91
N GLY A 179 -0.59 -8.12 13.15
CA GLY A 179 0.83 -8.51 13.15
C GLY A 179 1.21 -9.54 12.09
N VAL A 180 0.26 -10.05 11.31
CA VAL A 180 0.53 -10.91 10.15
C VAL A 180 1.09 -10.08 8.99
N GLY A 181 2.30 -10.43 8.56
CA GLY A 181 2.99 -9.79 7.43
C GLY A 181 3.25 -8.29 7.60
N LEU A 182 4.12 -7.76 6.73
CA LEU A 182 4.28 -6.32 6.56
C LEU A 182 3.13 -5.76 5.70
N HIS A 183 2.89 -4.45 5.82
CA HIS A 183 1.83 -3.76 5.06
C HIS A 183 1.92 -4.03 3.55
N GLY A 184 3.06 -3.73 2.94
CA GLY A 184 3.24 -3.92 1.51
C GLY A 184 3.25 -5.38 1.06
N GLU A 185 3.54 -6.33 1.96
CA GLU A 185 3.41 -7.77 1.66
C GLU A 185 1.94 -8.16 1.49
N LYS A 186 1.08 -7.70 2.41
CA LYS A 186 -0.37 -7.88 2.32
C LYS A 186 -0.96 -7.16 1.11
N CYS A 187 -0.53 -5.92 0.84
CA CYS A 187 -0.95 -5.18 -0.36
C CYS A 187 -0.53 -5.91 -1.64
N GLY A 188 0.68 -6.47 -1.70
CA GLY A 188 1.14 -7.27 -2.84
C GLY A 188 0.28 -8.52 -3.07
N ILE A 189 -0.01 -9.29 -2.02
CA ILE A 189 -0.91 -10.46 -2.10
C ILE A 189 -2.33 -10.03 -2.50
N GLY A 190 -2.85 -8.96 -1.89
CA GLY A 190 -4.13 -8.36 -2.27
C GLY A 190 -4.17 -7.99 -3.75
N THR A 191 -3.08 -7.41 -4.27
CA THR A 191 -2.99 -7.00 -5.68
C THR A 191 -3.13 -8.21 -6.61
N ILE A 192 -2.58 -9.37 -6.27
CA ILE A 192 -2.75 -10.60 -7.06
C ILE A 192 -4.23 -11.01 -7.13
N LEU A 193 -4.91 -11.02 -5.98
CA LEU A 193 -6.32 -11.41 -5.87
C LEU A 193 -7.23 -10.43 -6.61
N ILE A 194 -7.04 -9.14 -6.37
CA ILE A 194 -7.85 -8.05 -6.94
C ILE A 194 -7.60 -7.90 -8.44
N SER A 195 -6.36 -8.03 -8.92
CA SER A 195 -6.06 -7.99 -10.35
C SER A 195 -6.78 -9.11 -11.12
N LYS A 196 -6.92 -10.31 -10.53
CA LYS A 196 -7.72 -11.39 -11.12
C LYS A 196 -9.20 -11.01 -11.22
N LEU A 197 -9.79 -10.44 -10.17
CA LEU A 197 -11.20 -9.98 -10.17
C LEU A 197 -11.45 -8.87 -11.18
N GLN A 198 -10.49 -7.96 -11.34
CA GLN A 198 -10.56 -6.86 -12.32
C GLN A 198 -10.25 -7.29 -13.77
N GLY A 199 -9.97 -8.58 -14.02
CA GLY A 199 -9.61 -9.09 -15.35
C GLY A 199 -8.21 -8.67 -15.83
N GLN A 200 -7.35 -8.19 -14.94
CA GLN A 200 -5.97 -7.81 -15.24
C GLN A 200 -5.03 -9.03 -15.28
N ASN A 201 -3.80 -8.82 -15.79
CA ASN A 201 -2.78 -9.87 -15.87
C ASN A 201 -2.12 -10.15 -14.50
N TRP A 202 -2.85 -10.80 -13.60
CA TRP A 202 -2.38 -11.17 -12.27
C TRP A 202 -1.11 -12.04 -12.28
N LYS A 203 -0.87 -12.83 -13.34
CA LYS A 203 0.36 -13.64 -13.48
C LYS A 203 1.60 -12.75 -13.62
N GLN A 204 1.47 -11.62 -14.32
CA GLN A 204 2.55 -10.63 -14.41
C GLN A 204 2.83 -9.98 -13.05
N ILE A 205 1.79 -9.75 -12.24
CA ILE A 205 1.93 -9.24 -10.87
C ILE A 205 2.69 -10.25 -9.99
N VAL A 206 2.30 -11.53 -10.02
CA VAL A 206 3.02 -12.61 -9.32
C VAL A 206 4.50 -12.66 -9.74
N LYS A 207 4.77 -12.61 -11.05
CA LYS A 207 6.14 -12.61 -11.55
C LYS A 207 6.93 -11.40 -11.03
N ALA A 208 6.37 -10.21 -11.13
CA ALA A 208 7.04 -8.99 -10.70
C ALA A 208 7.34 -8.99 -9.19
N LEU A 209 6.40 -9.45 -8.36
CA LEU A 209 6.60 -9.60 -6.91
C LEU A 209 7.73 -10.59 -6.58
N LYS A 210 7.75 -11.76 -7.23
CA LYS A 210 8.84 -12.74 -7.04
C LYS A 210 10.19 -12.19 -7.45
N ASP A 211 10.25 -11.50 -8.58
CA ASP A 211 11.48 -10.90 -9.12
C ASP A 211 12.08 -9.84 -8.18
N VAL A 212 11.26 -9.20 -7.32
CA VAL A 212 11.70 -8.21 -6.33
C VAL A 212 11.82 -8.79 -4.92
N GLY A 213 11.64 -10.10 -4.76
CA GLY A 213 11.74 -10.80 -3.47
C GLY A 213 10.56 -10.54 -2.52
N ALA A 214 9.44 -10.06 -3.03
CA ALA A 214 8.21 -9.89 -2.25
C ALA A 214 7.40 -11.20 -2.23
N PRO A 215 6.71 -11.51 -1.11
CA PRO A 215 5.92 -12.72 -0.98
C PRO A 215 4.72 -12.69 -1.93
N THR A 216 4.30 -13.87 -2.37
CA THR A 216 3.15 -14.05 -3.29
C THR A 216 2.10 -15.01 -2.78
N THR A 217 2.35 -15.66 -1.64
CA THR A 217 1.46 -16.64 -1.02
C THR A 217 1.14 -16.25 0.42
N ALA A 218 -0.01 -16.71 0.92
CA ALA A 218 -0.40 -16.47 2.30
C ALA A 218 0.60 -17.12 3.29
N LYS A 219 1.13 -18.30 2.93
CA LYS A 219 2.09 -19.06 3.75
C LYS A 219 3.38 -18.28 4.01
N GLU A 220 3.91 -17.55 3.01
CA GLU A 220 5.17 -16.79 3.14
C GLU A 220 5.09 -15.68 4.21
N ILE A 221 3.89 -15.18 4.53
CA ILE A 221 3.68 -14.14 5.55
C ILE A 221 3.01 -14.67 6.82
N GLY A 222 2.75 -15.98 6.90
CA GLY A 222 2.04 -16.60 8.02
C GLY A 222 0.53 -16.31 8.04
N LEU A 223 -0.08 -15.92 6.92
CA LEU A 223 -1.51 -15.65 6.82
C LEU A 223 -2.29 -16.96 6.66
N LYS A 224 -3.22 -17.22 7.58
CA LYS A 224 -4.07 -18.41 7.56
C LYS A 224 -5.11 -18.34 6.43
N PRO A 225 -5.43 -19.47 5.75
CA PRO A 225 -6.46 -19.52 4.70
C PRO A 225 -7.82 -18.96 5.15
N GLU A 226 -8.24 -19.26 6.37
CA GLU A 226 -9.52 -18.84 6.93
C GLU A 226 -9.56 -17.32 7.13
N VAL A 227 -8.47 -16.74 7.63
CA VAL A 227 -8.32 -15.30 7.82
C VAL A 227 -8.27 -14.58 6.47
N LEU A 228 -7.57 -15.14 5.48
CA LEU A 228 -7.56 -14.61 4.11
C LEU A 228 -8.98 -14.56 3.53
N ALA A 229 -9.71 -15.67 3.63
CA ALA A 229 -11.07 -15.76 3.12
C ALA A 229 -11.97 -14.74 3.80
N LYS A 230 -11.90 -14.65 5.13
CA LYS A 230 -12.67 -13.69 5.91
C LYS A 230 -12.30 -12.25 5.60
N ALA A 231 -11.03 -11.95 5.41
CA ALA A 231 -10.56 -10.62 5.06
C ALA A 231 -11.17 -10.15 3.73
N LEU A 232 -11.22 -11.01 2.71
CA LEU A 232 -11.86 -10.68 1.43
C LEU A 232 -13.36 -10.43 1.55
N THR A 233 -14.08 -11.15 2.42
CA THR A 233 -15.53 -10.95 2.58
C THR A 233 -15.86 -9.63 3.30
N ILE A 234 -15.02 -9.18 4.25
CA ILE A 234 -15.29 -7.96 5.02
C ILE A 234 -14.61 -6.71 4.43
N ALA A 235 -13.61 -6.85 3.57
CA ALA A 235 -12.76 -5.75 3.09
C ALA A 235 -13.56 -4.52 2.62
N GLN A 236 -14.57 -4.72 1.78
CA GLN A 236 -15.40 -3.62 1.26
C GLN A 236 -16.19 -2.88 2.35
N SER A 237 -16.53 -3.54 3.46
CA SER A 237 -17.27 -2.92 4.57
C SER A 237 -16.42 -2.00 5.43
N LEU A 238 -15.08 -2.04 5.30
CA LEU A 238 -14.19 -1.13 6.03
C LEU A 238 -14.30 0.31 5.53
N ARG A 239 -14.63 0.48 4.24
CA ARG A 239 -14.89 1.78 3.60
C ARG A 239 -16.08 1.66 2.64
N PRO A 240 -17.32 1.60 3.17
CA PRO A 240 -18.52 1.39 2.35
C PRO A 240 -18.76 2.53 1.35
N GLU A 241 -18.23 3.73 1.61
CA GLU A 241 -18.30 4.88 0.73
C GLU A 241 -17.45 4.72 -0.54
N ARG A 242 -16.37 3.92 -0.49
CA ARG A 242 -15.51 3.68 -1.65
C ARG A 242 -16.09 2.58 -2.53
N TYR A 243 -16.37 2.92 -3.78
CA TYR A 243 -16.66 1.90 -4.79
C TYR A 243 -15.36 1.24 -5.28
N THR A 244 -15.30 -0.09 -5.23
CA THR A 244 -14.18 -0.94 -5.71
C THR A 244 -14.74 -2.18 -6.41
N ILE A 245 -13.88 -2.98 -7.04
CA ILE A 245 -14.31 -4.25 -7.65
C ILE A 245 -15.01 -5.20 -6.67
N LEU A 246 -14.74 -5.08 -5.37
CA LEU A 246 -15.39 -5.90 -4.35
C LEU A 246 -16.89 -5.57 -4.18
N LYS A 247 -17.39 -4.43 -4.69
CA LYS A 247 -18.84 -4.17 -4.78
C LYS A 247 -19.52 -4.87 -5.96
N GLU A 248 -18.76 -5.26 -6.97
CA GLU A 248 -19.27 -5.96 -8.16
C GLU A 248 -19.31 -7.48 -7.97
N VAL A 249 -18.80 -7.97 -6.83
CA VAL A 249 -18.67 -9.40 -6.54
C VAL A 249 -19.29 -9.70 -5.18
N ASP A 250 -20.33 -10.53 -5.18
CA ASP A 250 -20.82 -11.16 -3.95
C ASP A 250 -19.75 -12.15 -3.43
N MET A 251 -18.90 -11.69 -2.52
CA MET A 251 -17.74 -12.41 -2.03
C MET A 251 -18.08 -13.25 -0.79
N THR A 252 -18.24 -14.56 -0.98
CA THR A 252 -18.36 -15.54 0.11
C THR A 252 -17.00 -16.14 0.44
N GLU A 253 -16.84 -16.74 1.64
CA GLU A 253 -15.58 -17.39 2.04
C GLU A 253 -15.19 -18.51 1.06
N LYS A 254 -16.16 -19.27 0.53
CA LYS A 254 -15.93 -20.29 -0.51
C LYS A 254 -15.39 -19.68 -1.81
N LYS A 255 -15.97 -18.57 -2.28
CA LYS A 255 -15.48 -17.84 -3.47
C LYS A 255 -14.09 -17.26 -3.23
N ALA A 256 -13.83 -16.74 -2.04
CA ALA A 256 -12.53 -16.20 -1.64
C ALA A 256 -11.42 -17.28 -1.66
N ILE A 257 -11.69 -18.46 -1.09
CA ILE A 257 -10.76 -19.61 -1.16
C ILE A 257 -10.54 -20.06 -2.61
N SER A 258 -11.60 -20.14 -3.42
CA SER A 258 -11.49 -20.51 -4.84
C SER A 258 -10.63 -19.51 -5.61
N LEU A 259 -10.85 -18.20 -5.40
CA LEU A 259 -10.04 -17.12 -5.98
C LEU A 259 -8.56 -17.27 -5.60
N ALA A 260 -8.28 -17.46 -4.32
CA ALA A 260 -6.93 -17.57 -3.82
C ALA A 260 -6.18 -18.81 -4.35
N LYS A 261 -6.87 -19.96 -4.45
CA LYS A 261 -6.31 -21.17 -5.11
C LYS A 261 -6.08 -20.94 -6.60
N SER A 262 -7.02 -20.32 -7.30
CA SER A 262 -6.91 -20.07 -8.75
C SER A 262 -5.75 -19.13 -9.11
N THR A 263 -5.33 -18.30 -8.16
CA THR A 263 -4.21 -17.36 -8.28
C THR A 263 -2.92 -17.87 -7.65
N LYS A 264 -2.91 -19.08 -7.09
CA LYS A 264 -1.78 -19.69 -6.36
C LYS A 264 -1.33 -18.88 -5.13
N VAL A 265 -2.22 -18.06 -4.56
CA VAL A 265 -1.99 -17.37 -3.27
C VAL A 265 -2.17 -18.35 -2.11
N LEU A 266 -3.10 -19.30 -2.27
CA LEU A 266 -3.29 -20.48 -1.42
C LEU A 266 -2.97 -21.77 -2.18
#